data_AF-A0A0K2SPE9-F1
#
_entry.id   AF-A0A0K2SPE9-F1
#
_cell.length_a   1.000
_cell.length_b   1.000
_cell.length_c   1.000
_cell.angle_alpha   90.00
_cell.angle_beta   90.00
_cell.angle_gamma   90.00
#
_symmetry.space_group_name_H-M   'P 1'
#
loop_
_entity.id
_entity.type
_entity.pdbx_description
1 polymer ?
#
loop_
_entity_poly.entity_id
_entity_poly.type
_entity_poly.pdbx_seq_one_letter_code
_entity_poly.pdbx_strand_id
1 'polypeptide(L)'
;MARLRYRSLATLLALWLLAGMAPAGAQQGTPLARLEALEVAAYGEVHQGSLLARVERVETDLLGSTQSGPLLDRLSRLNGLFYAPGRDGTSLMMRLNAAEWVLLGRQAAGAVEPRIRALEEVIMGEAQQGSILQRLAGIAQVIWPDGKVGVAQRRIPAGTRVTIRLDAEVNSGKAKVGNTIPFTVVKDVTLDGDLVILSGAGGKATVSEVQAAGALGRSGKVALDFGTVPAFDGTPVGLGLTERTSQSGSEELAAAAGLTGVLLVGSAATVVLAPLGLAAGALIQGQNVVVPSGTEMVVEVTDAVPVAALQGL
;
A
#
# COMPACT_ATOMS: atom_id res chain seq x y z
N MET A 1 -36.04 -23.23 38.66
CA MET A 1 -35.43 -21.91 38.32
C MET A 1 -34.31 -21.97 37.27
N ALA A 2 -33.87 -23.14 36.77
CA ALA A 2 -32.81 -23.21 35.76
C ALA A 2 -33.27 -22.99 34.30
N ARG A 3 -34.52 -23.37 33.95
CA ARG A 3 -35.03 -23.28 32.56
C ARG A 3 -35.35 -21.87 32.07
N LEU A 4 -35.50 -20.89 32.98
CA LEU A 4 -35.77 -19.49 32.59
C LEU A 4 -34.49 -18.73 32.20
N ARG A 5 -33.32 -19.15 32.72
CA ARG A 5 -32.01 -18.51 32.44
C ARG A 5 -31.44 -18.85 31.07
N TYR A 6 -31.76 -20.03 30.53
CA TYR A 6 -31.29 -20.44 29.20
C TYR A 6 -32.06 -19.75 28.06
N ARG A 7 -33.32 -19.35 28.27
CA ARG A 7 -34.11 -18.64 27.25
C ARG A 7 -33.64 -17.20 27.05
N SER A 8 -33.18 -16.53 28.12
CA SER A 8 -32.60 -15.17 28.06
C SER A 8 -31.17 -15.14 27.52
N LEU A 9 -30.38 -16.20 27.75
CA LEU A 9 -29.04 -16.36 27.15
C LEU A 9 -29.12 -16.67 25.64
N ALA A 10 -30.09 -17.48 25.21
CA ALA A 10 -30.29 -17.78 23.79
C ALA A 10 -30.79 -16.56 22.98
N THR A 11 -31.62 -15.69 23.58
CA THR A 11 -32.06 -14.45 22.93
C THR A 11 -30.97 -13.39 22.85
N LEU A 12 -30.06 -13.33 23.82
CA LEU A 12 -28.90 -12.42 23.77
C LEU A 12 -27.84 -12.90 22.76
N LEU A 13 -27.65 -14.21 22.60
CA LEU A 13 -26.75 -14.76 21.58
C LEU A 13 -27.31 -14.57 20.16
N ALA A 14 -28.63 -14.71 19.98
CA ALA A 14 -29.30 -14.48 18.70
C ALA A 14 -29.34 -13.00 18.28
N LEU A 15 -29.41 -12.06 19.24
CA LEU A 15 -29.29 -10.62 18.94
C LEU A 15 -27.85 -10.19 18.59
N TRP A 16 -26.84 -10.91 19.08
CA TRP A 16 -25.44 -10.63 18.75
C TRP A 16 -25.04 -11.19 17.38
N LEU A 17 -25.66 -12.29 16.95
CA LEU A 17 -25.47 -12.89 15.63
C LEU A 17 -26.16 -12.14 14.47
N LEU A 18 -27.08 -11.20 14.76
CA LEU A 18 -27.74 -10.34 13.77
C LEU A 18 -27.08 -8.96 13.58
N ALA A 19 -26.02 -8.64 14.32
CA ALA A 19 -25.24 -7.41 14.15
C ALA A 19 -24.09 -7.54 13.13
N GLY A 20 -23.94 -8.71 12.51
CA GLY A 20 -22.79 -9.07 11.67
C GLY A 20 -23.06 -9.08 10.17
N MET A 21 -23.74 -8.08 9.60
CA MET A 21 -23.67 -7.78 8.16
C MET A 21 -23.81 -6.28 7.95
N ALA A 22 -22.72 -5.55 8.17
CA ALA A 22 -22.61 -4.19 7.64
C ALA A 22 -22.33 -4.29 6.13
N PRO A 23 -23.09 -3.59 5.27
CA PRO A 23 -22.72 -3.47 3.87
C PRO A 23 -21.36 -2.76 3.76
N ALA A 24 -20.44 -3.36 3.01
CA ALA A 24 -19.22 -2.71 2.55
C ALA A 24 -19.61 -1.44 1.77
N GLY A 25 -19.34 -0.26 2.35
CA GLY A 25 -19.67 1.03 1.73
C GLY A 25 -19.86 2.23 2.67
N ALA A 26 -19.77 2.08 3.99
CA ALA A 26 -19.76 3.23 4.88
C ALA A 26 -18.36 3.88 4.87
N GLN A 27 -18.20 4.99 4.13
CA GLN A 27 -17.10 5.94 4.37
C GLN A 27 -17.17 6.36 5.84
N GLN A 28 -16.31 5.80 6.67
CA GLN A 28 -16.38 5.93 8.13
C GLN A 28 -16.05 7.37 8.53
N GLY A 29 -17.00 8.10 9.11
CA GLY A 29 -16.75 9.41 9.73
C GLY A 29 -17.89 10.43 9.63
N THR A 30 -17.86 11.44 10.49
CA THR A 30 -18.76 12.60 10.41
C THR A 30 -18.47 13.39 9.12
N PRO A 31 -19.42 14.20 8.61
CA PRO A 31 -19.15 15.06 7.45
C PRO A 31 -17.95 15.99 7.65
N LEU A 32 -17.74 16.47 8.89
CA LEU A 32 -16.57 17.27 9.24
C LEU A 32 -15.27 16.48 9.09
N ALA A 33 -15.18 15.27 9.64
CA ALA A 33 -13.97 14.44 9.53
C ALA A 33 -13.65 14.07 8.07
N ARG A 34 -14.69 13.83 7.25
CA ARG A 34 -14.53 13.59 5.81
C ARG A 34 -13.96 14.81 5.08
N LEU A 35 -14.43 16.01 5.42
CA LEU A 35 -13.86 17.24 4.86
C LEU A 35 -12.42 17.47 5.32
N GLU A 36 -12.13 17.26 6.59
CA GLU A 36 -10.76 17.40 7.12
C GLU A 36 -9.79 16.45 6.41
N ALA A 37 -10.19 15.19 6.19
CA ALA A 37 -9.40 14.25 5.42
C ALA A 37 -9.18 14.71 3.97
N LEU A 38 -10.19 15.31 3.34
CA LEU A 38 -10.07 15.87 1.99
C LEU A 38 -9.12 17.08 1.94
N GLU A 39 -9.19 17.98 2.92
CA GLU A 39 -8.31 19.14 2.99
C GLU A 39 -6.85 18.73 3.24
N VAL A 40 -6.62 17.74 4.12
CA VAL A 40 -5.28 17.18 4.32
C VAL A 40 -4.78 16.49 3.04
N ALA A 41 -5.63 15.77 2.31
CA ALA A 41 -5.25 15.15 1.03
C ALA A 41 -4.98 16.19 -0.06
N ALA A 42 -5.74 17.28 -0.12
CA ALA A 42 -5.61 18.33 -1.13
C ALA A 42 -4.41 19.26 -0.83
N TYR A 43 -4.32 19.76 0.40
CA TYR A 43 -3.41 20.86 0.78
C TYR A 43 -2.37 20.47 1.84
N GLY A 44 -2.61 19.40 2.59
CA GLY A 44 -1.74 18.96 3.69
C GLY A 44 -2.15 19.51 5.06
N GLU A 45 -3.18 20.36 5.11
CA GLU A 45 -3.65 21.00 6.34
C GLU A 45 -5.18 21.18 6.36
N VAL A 46 -5.72 21.30 7.56
CA VAL A 46 -7.15 21.56 7.79
C VAL A 46 -7.39 23.06 7.77
N HIS A 47 -8.39 23.51 7.01
CA HIS A 47 -8.74 24.91 6.91
C HIS A 47 -9.73 25.35 7.99
N GLN A 48 -9.68 26.62 8.33
CA GLN A 48 -10.62 27.26 9.27
C GLN A 48 -11.87 27.79 8.55
N GLY A 49 -12.94 27.97 9.33
CA GLY A 49 -14.19 28.57 8.87
C GLY A 49 -15.40 27.63 8.94
N SER A 50 -16.52 28.08 8.39
CA SER A 50 -17.75 27.27 8.36
C SER A 50 -17.58 26.06 7.44
N LEU A 51 -18.28 24.97 7.77
CA LEU A 51 -18.26 23.72 6.98
C LEU A 51 -18.60 23.99 5.52
N LEU A 52 -19.62 24.83 5.26
CA LEU A 52 -20.03 25.19 3.90
C LEU A 52 -18.93 25.96 3.14
N ALA A 53 -18.35 27.00 3.75
CA ALA A 53 -17.32 27.80 3.11
C ALA A 53 -16.06 26.99 2.79
N ARG A 54 -15.70 26.04 3.66
CA ARG A 54 -14.59 25.12 3.44
C ARG A 54 -14.86 24.15 2.28
N VAL A 55 -16.07 23.60 2.17
CA VAL A 55 -16.46 22.76 1.03
C VAL A 55 -16.44 23.56 -0.27
N GLU A 56 -16.97 24.79 -0.27
CA GLU A 56 -16.96 25.66 -1.45
C GLU A 56 -15.54 26.02 -1.90
N ARG A 57 -14.61 26.21 -0.95
CA ARG A 57 -13.19 26.39 -1.26
C ARG A 57 -12.61 25.15 -1.94
N VAL A 58 -12.79 23.97 -1.35
CA VAL A 58 -12.30 22.71 -1.92
C VAL A 58 -12.88 22.47 -3.32
N GLU A 59 -14.16 22.76 -3.54
CA GLU A 59 -14.78 22.67 -4.86
C GLU A 59 -14.19 23.68 -5.85
N THR A 60 -13.97 24.92 -5.43
CA THR A 60 -13.39 25.95 -6.30
C THR A 60 -11.95 25.59 -6.68
N ASP A 61 -11.15 25.13 -5.73
CA ASP A 61 -9.74 24.80 -5.98
C ASP A 61 -9.60 23.50 -6.78
N LEU A 62 -10.45 22.50 -6.55
CA LEU A 62 -10.38 21.23 -7.29
C LEU A 62 -11.07 21.29 -8.65
N LEU A 63 -12.27 21.87 -8.71
CA LEU A 63 -13.16 21.82 -9.88
C LEU A 63 -13.25 23.15 -10.64
N GLY A 64 -12.80 24.25 -10.03
CA GLY A 64 -12.92 25.61 -10.59
C GLY A 64 -14.26 26.28 -10.33
N SER A 65 -15.21 25.59 -9.67
CA SER A 65 -16.54 26.15 -9.38
C SER A 65 -17.24 25.44 -8.22
N THR A 66 -18.08 26.18 -7.49
CA THR A 66 -18.93 25.62 -6.44
C THR A 66 -20.03 24.73 -7.04
N GLN A 67 -20.35 23.65 -6.34
CA GLN A 67 -21.34 22.67 -6.80
C GLN A 67 -22.67 22.88 -6.08
N SER A 68 -23.76 22.59 -6.80
CA SER A 68 -25.12 22.67 -6.27
C SER A 68 -25.54 21.37 -5.57
N GLY A 69 -26.57 21.47 -4.72
CA GLY A 69 -27.23 20.34 -4.06
C GLY A 69 -26.83 20.15 -2.59
N PRO A 70 -27.32 19.06 -1.95
CA PRO A 70 -27.06 18.78 -0.54
C PRO A 70 -25.57 18.65 -0.22
N LEU A 71 -25.18 19.15 0.96
CA LEU A 71 -23.78 19.16 1.41
C LEU A 71 -23.15 17.76 1.45
N LEU A 72 -23.91 16.75 1.86
CA LEU A 72 -23.41 15.37 1.93
C LEU A 72 -23.11 14.78 0.55
N ASP A 73 -23.92 15.11 -0.44
CA ASP A 73 -23.72 14.64 -1.81
C ASP A 73 -22.49 15.32 -2.42
N ARG A 74 -22.33 16.62 -2.15
CA ARG A 74 -21.14 17.41 -2.54
C ARG A 74 -19.87 16.80 -1.96
N LEU A 75 -19.82 16.52 -0.66
CA LEU A 75 -18.68 15.84 -0.03
C LEU A 75 -18.41 14.46 -0.63
N SER A 76 -19.46 13.68 -0.89
CA SER A 76 -19.32 12.33 -1.44
C SER A 76 -18.73 12.37 -2.86
N ARG A 77 -19.15 13.34 -3.68
CA ARG A 77 -18.55 13.60 -4.99
C ARG A 77 -17.08 14.01 -4.89
N LEU A 78 -16.75 14.94 -3.98
CA LEU A 78 -15.36 15.35 -3.75
C LEU A 78 -14.45 14.18 -3.37
N ASN A 79 -14.92 13.31 -2.47
CA ASN A 79 -14.16 12.13 -2.09
C ASN A 79 -14.02 11.12 -3.23
N GLY A 80 -15.03 11.00 -4.09
CA GLY A 80 -14.97 10.18 -5.30
C GLY A 80 -13.86 10.64 -6.25
N LEU A 81 -13.63 11.96 -6.41
CA LEU A 81 -12.64 12.48 -7.35
C LEU A 81 -11.21 12.01 -7.07
N PHE A 82 -10.84 11.84 -5.80
CA PHE A 82 -9.47 11.47 -5.42
C PHE A 82 -9.12 10.04 -5.81
N TYR A 83 -10.03 9.10 -5.54
CA TYR A 83 -9.72 7.67 -5.56
C TYR A 83 -10.60 6.86 -6.51
N ALA A 84 -11.80 7.33 -6.84
CA ALA A 84 -12.70 6.60 -7.71
C ALA A 84 -12.42 6.97 -9.19
N PRO A 85 -12.35 5.98 -10.09
CA PRO A 85 -12.29 6.22 -11.52
C PRO A 85 -13.47 7.09 -12.01
N GLY A 86 -13.14 8.15 -12.74
CA GLY A 86 -14.12 8.96 -13.44
C GLY A 86 -14.64 8.27 -14.71
N ARG A 87 -15.29 9.05 -15.59
CA ARG A 87 -15.79 8.54 -16.89
C ARG A 87 -14.67 8.07 -17.82
N ASP A 88 -13.48 8.61 -17.65
CA ASP A 88 -12.28 8.25 -18.41
C ASP A 88 -11.54 7.04 -17.80
N GLY A 89 -12.07 6.44 -16.73
CA GLY A 89 -11.45 5.29 -16.07
C GLY A 89 -10.29 5.66 -15.13
N THR A 90 -10.03 6.95 -14.88
CA THR A 90 -8.94 7.40 -14.01
C THR A 90 -9.42 8.23 -12.83
N SER A 91 -8.72 8.13 -11.70
CA SER A 91 -8.92 9.03 -10.56
C SER A 91 -7.89 10.17 -10.58
N LEU A 92 -8.12 11.23 -9.80
CA LEU A 92 -7.17 12.33 -9.69
C LEU A 92 -5.79 11.83 -9.22
N MET A 93 -5.76 10.98 -8.20
CA MET A 93 -4.50 10.43 -7.68
C MET A 93 -3.80 9.55 -8.71
N MET A 94 -4.55 8.75 -9.46
CA MET A 94 -3.99 7.91 -10.53
C MET A 94 -3.31 8.76 -11.60
N ARG A 95 -3.96 9.85 -12.04
CA ARG A 95 -3.40 10.78 -13.03
C ARG A 95 -2.14 11.48 -12.52
N LEU A 96 -2.14 11.92 -11.27
CA LEU A 96 -0.99 12.55 -10.64
C LEU A 96 0.18 11.56 -10.48
N ASN A 97 -0.09 10.35 -9.96
CA ASN A 97 0.92 9.31 -9.82
C ASN A 97 1.52 8.91 -11.18
N ALA A 98 0.69 8.82 -12.23
CA ALA A 98 1.18 8.58 -13.60
C ALA A 98 2.14 9.68 -14.05
N ALA A 99 1.77 10.95 -13.86
CA ALA A 99 2.59 12.07 -14.29
C ALA A 99 3.93 12.11 -13.55
N GLU A 100 3.91 11.87 -12.23
CA GLU A 100 5.13 11.78 -11.42
C GLU A 100 6.02 10.60 -11.82
N TRP A 101 5.44 9.43 -12.06
CA TRP A 101 6.23 8.28 -12.50
C TRP A 101 6.87 8.54 -13.86
N VAL A 102 6.12 9.04 -14.85
CA VAL A 102 6.65 9.33 -16.19
C VAL A 102 7.74 10.41 -16.15
N LEU A 103 7.56 11.47 -15.38
CA LEU A 103 8.49 12.61 -15.37
C LEU A 103 9.66 12.46 -14.39
N LEU A 104 9.43 11.85 -13.23
CA LEU A 104 10.38 11.83 -12.11
C LEU A 104 10.90 10.42 -11.78
N GLY A 105 10.34 9.37 -12.38
CA GLY A 105 10.68 7.98 -12.09
C GLY A 105 10.35 7.54 -10.65
N ARG A 106 9.51 8.30 -9.94
CA ARG A 106 9.10 8.01 -8.56
C ARG A 106 7.75 8.62 -8.23
N GLN A 107 7.03 8.01 -7.29
CA GLN A 107 5.81 8.58 -6.72
C GLN A 107 6.14 9.50 -5.54
N ALA A 108 5.60 10.72 -5.53
CA ALA A 108 5.72 11.61 -4.38
C ALA A 108 4.64 11.29 -3.33
N ALA A 109 5.00 11.43 -2.06
CA ALA A 109 4.08 11.33 -0.94
C ALA A 109 3.55 12.72 -0.54
N GLY A 110 2.38 12.74 0.09
CA GLY A 110 1.78 13.96 0.65
C GLY A 110 0.65 14.54 -0.19
N ALA A 111 0.37 15.82 0.05
CA ALA A 111 -0.77 16.53 -0.48
C ALA A 111 -0.69 16.77 -2.00
N VAL A 112 -1.86 16.82 -2.65
CA VAL A 112 -1.99 16.97 -4.11
C VAL A 112 -1.43 18.30 -4.62
N GLU A 113 -1.73 19.42 -3.96
CA GLU A 113 -1.38 20.76 -4.44
C GLU A 113 0.14 20.97 -4.59
N PRO A 114 0.97 20.70 -3.55
CA PRO A 114 2.43 20.82 -3.69
C PRO A 114 3.02 19.90 -4.78
N ARG A 115 2.43 18.72 -4.96
CA ARG A 115 2.87 17.73 -5.95
C ARG A 115 2.63 18.20 -7.37
N ILE A 116 1.43 18.72 -7.66
CA ILE A 116 1.10 19.32 -8.96
C ILE A 116 2.02 20.51 -9.25
N ARG A 117 2.21 21.40 -8.26
CA ARG A 117 3.13 22.54 -8.41
C ARG A 117 4.55 22.10 -8.77
N ALA A 118 5.08 21.08 -8.09
CA ALA A 118 6.41 20.56 -8.38
C ALA A 118 6.52 20.01 -9.81
N LEU A 119 5.47 19.34 -10.31
CA LEU A 119 5.44 18.90 -11.70
C LEU A 119 5.44 20.08 -12.67
N GLU A 120 4.60 21.09 -12.44
CA GLU A 120 4.53 22.29 -13.28
C GLU A 120 5.85 23.07 -13.31
N GLU A 121 6.51 23.22 -12.17
CA GLU A 121 7.84 23.84 -12.11
C GLU A 121 8.86 23.05 -12.94
N VAL A 122 8.76 21.71 -12.96
CA VAL A 122 9.63 20.85 -13.77
C VAL A 122 9.35 20.97 -15.27
N ILE A 123 8.08 20.98 -15.70
CA ILE A 123 7.73 20.91 -17.14
C ILE A 123 7.43 22.25 -17.80
N MET A 124 6.95 23.23 -17.04
CA MET A 124 6.52 24.56 -17.51
C MET A 124 7.39 25.68 -16.93
N GLY A 125 8.24 25.40 -15.93
CA GLY A 125 9.13 26.38 -15.30
C GLY A 125 8.47 27.26 -14.24
N GLU A 126 7.14 27.20 -14.09
CA GLU A 126 6.39 27.95 -13.09
C GLU A 126 5.07 27.25 -12.72
N ALA A 127 4.58 27.54 -11.52
CA ALA A 127 3.27 27.10 -11.07
C ALA A 127 2.15 27.68 -11.94
N GLN A 128 1.22 26.83 -12.37
CA GLN A 128 0.11 27.27 -13.22
C GLN A 128 -1.08 27.74 -12.38
N GLN A 129 -1.93 28.58 -13.00
CA GLN A 129 -3.17 29.07 -12.40
C GLN A 129 -4.36 28.18 -12.77
N GLY A 130 -5.43 28.29 -11.98
CA GLY A 130 -6.68 27.57 -12.19
C GLY A 130 -6.85 26.38 -11.25
N SER A 131 -7.88 25.59 -11.50
CA SER A 131 -8.21 24.45 -10.64
C SER A 131 -7.22 23.31 -10.81
N ILE A 132 -7.08 22.49 -9.76
CA ILE A 132 -6.25 21.29 -9.75
C ILE A 132 -6.57 20.35 -10.93
N LEU A 133 -7.85 20.18 -11.29
CA LEU A 133 -8.22 19.34 -12.43
C LEU A 133 -7.78 19.92 -13.78
N GLN A 134 -7.85 21.24 -13.96
CA GLN A 134 -7.38 21.92 -15.17
C GLN A 134 -5.86 21.84 -15.29
N ARG A 135 -5.16 22.11 -14.19
CA ARG A 135 -3.70 22.03 -14.08
C ARG A 135 -3.18 20.62 -14.38
N LEU A 136 -3.79 19.60 -13.78
CA LEU A 136 -3.46 18.20 -14.06
C LEU A 136 -3.80 17.78 -15.49
N ALA A 137 -4.82 18.37 -16.12
CA ALA A 137 -5.09 18.16 -17.54
C ALA A 137 -4.03 18.83 -18.43
N GLY A 138 -3.56 20.02 -18.06
CA GLY A 138 -2.45 20.71 -18.72
C GLY A 138 -1.16 19.88 -18.66
N ILE A 139 -0.81 19.35 -17.48
CA ILE A 139 0.30 18.41 -17.33
C ILE A 139 0.13 17.21 -18.26
N ALA A 140 -1.06 16.61 -18.30
CA ALA A 140 -1.31 15.43 -19.13
C ALA A 140 -1.17 15.71 -20.63
N GLN A 141 -1.53 16.91 -21.10
CA GLN A 141 -1.35 17.34 -22.50
C GLN A 141 0.12 17.46 -22.91
N VAL A 142 1.02 17.70 -21.96
CA VAL A 142 2.46 17.76 -22.22
C VAL A 142 3.07 16.36 -22.27
N ILE A 143 2.59 15.45 -21.41
CA ILE A 143 3.19 14.11 -21.24
C ILE A 143 2.68 13.10 -22.28
N TRP A 144 1.37 13.07 -22.56
CA TRP A 144 0.75 12.03 -23.38
C TRP A 144 0.25 12.57 -24.73
N PRO A 145 0.40 11.83 -25.84
CA PRO A 145 -0.05 12.27 -27.18
C PRO A 145 -1.54 12.64 -27.24
N ASP A 146 -2.40 11.87 -26.57
CA ASP A 146 -3.85 12.11 -26.52
C ASP A 146 -4.28 13.03 -25.37
N GLY A 147 -3.31 13.57 -24.61
CA GLY A 147 -3.53 14.38 -23.42
C GLY A 147 -4.24 13.66 -22.28
N LYS A 148 -4.23 12.32 -22.30
CA LYS A 148 -4.92 11.46 -21.34
C LYS A 148 -4.01 10.33 -20.88
N VAL A 149 -4.17 9.95 -19.62
CA VAL A 149 -3.51 8.78 -19.05
C VAL A 149 -4.18 7.52 -19.59
N GLY A 150 -3.46 6.76 -20.41
CA GLY A 150 -3.92 5.46 -20.88
C GLY A 150 -3.97 4.46 -19.74
N VAL A 151 -5.09 3.76 -19.58
CA VAL A 151 -5.25 2.74 -18.54
C VAL A 151 -5.78 1.45 -19.12
N ALA A 152 -5.18 0.34 -18.75
CA ALA A 152 -5.57 -0.98 -19.21
C ALA A 152 -6.01 -1.85 -18.02
N GLN A 153 -7.15 -2.53 -18.16
CA GLN A 153 -7.54 -3.53 -17.19
C GLN A 153 -6.62 -4.75 -17.33
N ARG A 154 -5.93 -5.08 -16.25
CA ARG A 154 -5.01 -6.21 -16.17
C ARG A 154 -5.39 -7.08 -14.99
N ARG A 155 -5.00 -8.35 -15.05
CA ARG A 155 -5.12 -9.27 -13.92
C ARG A 155 -3.72 -9.70 -13.56
N ILE A 156 -3.22 -9.22 -12.42
CA ILE A 156 -1.94 -9.67 -11.90
C ILE A 156 -2.09 -11.14 -11.53
N PRO A 157 -1.37 -12.07 -12.17
CA PRO A 157 -1.47 -13.48 -11.81
C PRO A 157 -0.79 -13.75 -10.46
N ALA A 158 -1.30 -14.74 -9.73
CA ALA A 158 -0.58 -15.29 -8.59
C ALA A 158 0.80 -15.82 -9.04
N GLY A 159 1.82 -15.61 -8.22
CA GLY A 159 3.21 -15.93 -8.55
C GLY A 159 3.97 -14.82 -9.32
N THR A 160 3.34 -13.68 -9.59
CA THR A 160 4.05 -12.51 -10.16
C THR A 160 5.14 -12.07 -9.19
N ARG A 161 6.39 -12.02 -9.66
CA ARG A 161 7.55 -11.66 -8.84
C ARG A 161 7.63 -10.16 -8.62
N VAL A 162 7.85 -9.75 -7.39
CA VAL A 162 8.01 -8.36 -6.94
C VAL A 162 9.28 -8.28 -6.10
N THR A 163 10.26 -7.49 -6.54
CA THR A 163 11.46 -7.24 -5.74
C THR A 163 11.20 -6.11 -4.76
N ILE A 164 11.38 -6.38 -3.47
CA ILE A 164 11.22 -5.42 -2.38
C ILE A 164 12.52 -5.23 -1.62
N ARG A 165 12.64 -4.10 -0.93
CA ARG A 165 13.73 -3.78 -0.02
C ARG A 165 13.18 -3.43 1.35
N LEU A 166 13.73 -4.04 2.40
CA LEU A 166 13.37 -3.69 3.78
C LEU A 166 13.99 -2.33 4.14
N ASP A 167 13.19 -1.41 4.66
CA ASP A 167 13.67 -0.07 5.01
C ASP A 167 14.12 0.02 6.48
N ALA A 168 13.94 -1.05 7.26
CA ALA A 168 14.40 -1.15 8.65
C ALA A 168 15.05 -2.51 8.96
N GLU A 169 15.94 -2.53 9.97
CA GLU A 169 16.58 -3.76 10.45
C GLU A 169 15.56 -4.67 11.15
N VAL A 170 15.66 -5.98 10.89
CA VAL A 170 14.90 -7.02 11.60
C VAL A 170 15.85 -7.80 12.49
N ASN A 171 15.58 -7.85 13.80
CA ASN A 171 16.46 -8.51 14.77
C ASN A 171 15.67 -9.44 15.70
N SER A 172 15.94 -10.75 15.68
CA SER A 172 15.18 -11.73 16.48
C SER A 172 15.29 -11.55 17.99
N GLY A 173 16.35 -10.90 18.48
CA GLY A 173 16.54 -10.64 19.90
C GLY A 173 15.77 -9.41 20.40
N LYS A 174 15.37 -8.51 19.49
CA LYS A 174 14.69 -7.24 19.82
C LYS A 174 13.26 -7.18 19.31
N ALA A 175 12.97 -7.88 18.22
CA ALA A 175 11.67 -7.91 17.59
C ALA A 175 10.62 -8.56 18.50
N LYS A 176 9.38 -8.12 18.35
CA LYS A 176 8.19 -8.68 19.01
C LYS A 176 7.17 -9.01 17.94
N VAL A 177 6.35 -10.04 18.19
CA VAL A 177 5.18 -10.32 17.35
C VAL A 177 4.32 -9.05 17.27
N GLY A 178 3.87 -8.72 16.06
CA GLY A 178 3.13 -7.49 15.77
C GLY A 178 4.00 -6.28 15.44
N ASN A 179 5.33 -6.35 15.56
CA ASN A 179 6.19 -5.28 15.07
C ASN A 179 6.02 -5.13 13.55
N THR A 180 5.95 -3.89 13.08
CA THR A 180 5.86 -3.57 11.66
C THR A 180 7.22 -3.14 11.11
N ILE A 181 7.60 -3.69 9.96
CA ILE A 181 8.81 -3.36 9.22
C ILE A 181 8.39 -2.74 7.89
N PRO A 182 8.71 -1.47 7.62
CA PRO A 182 8.46 -0.87 6.32
C PRO A 182 9.33 -1.52 5.24
N PHE A 183 8.79 -1.64 4.04
CA PHE A 183 9.53 -2.04 2.85
C PHE A 183 9.09 -1.23 1.64
N THR A 184 9.94 -1.21 0.62
CA THR A 184 9.71 -0.48 -0.64
C THR A 184 9.95 -1.39 -1.83
N VAL A 185 9.07 -1.36 -2.84
CA VAL A 185 9.28 -2.04 -4.12
C VAL A 185 10.43 -1.37 -4.87
N VAL A 186 11.43 -2.13 -5.32
CA VAL A 186 12.63 -1.56 -5.96
C VAL A 186 12.59 -1.56 -7.49
N LYS A 187 11.73 -2.38 -8.10
CA LYS A 187 11.60 -2.51 -9.56
C LYS A 187 10.15 -2.41 -9.96
N ASP A 188 9.92 -1.73 -11.08
CA ASP A 188 8.61 -1.67 -11.73
C ASP A 188 8.14 -3.08 -12.11
N VAL A 189 6.89 -3.40 -11.83
CA VAL A 189 6.25 -4.65 -12.24
C VAL A 189 5.33 -4.33 -13.40
N THR A 190 5.55 -4.99 -14.55
CA THR A 190 4.78 -4.79 -15.77
C THR A 190 4.12 -6.09 -16.24
N LEU A 191 2.97 -5.97 -16.89
CA LEU A 191 2.25 -7.06 -17.56
C LEU A 191 1.87 -6.62 -18.96
N ASP A 192 2.32 -7.36 -19.97
CA ASP A 192 2.09 -7.05 -21.39
C ASP A 192 2.50 -5.61 -21.79
N GLY A 193 3.55 -5.08 -21.15
CA GLY A 193 4.03 -3.72 -21.37
C GLY A 193 3.37 -2.64 -20.50
N ASP A 194 2.31 -2.98 -19.74
CA ASP A 194 1.61 -2.05 -18.87
C ASP A 194 2.10 -2.15 -17.43
N LEU A 195 2.25 -1.01 -16.78
CA LEU A 195 2.77 -0.90 -15.43
C LEU A 195 1.68 -1.15 -14.38
N VAL A 196 1.86 -2.20 -13.59
CA VAL A 196 0.89 -2.63 -12.56
C VAL A 196 1.30 -2.25 -11.15
N ILE A 197 2.59 -2.30 -10.82
CA ILE A 197 3.11 -1.89 -9.50
C ILE A 197 4.32 -1.00 -9.74
N LEU A 198 4.28 0.19 -9.15
CA LEU A 198 5.33 1.20 -9.24
C LEU A 198 6.52 0.81 -8.35
N SER A 199 7.73 1.00 -8.85
CA SER A 199 8.90 1.14 -8.00
C SER A 199 8.71 2.35 -7.05
N GLY A 200 9.22 2.22 -5.83
CA GLY A 200 8.95 3.15 -4.74
C GLY A 200 7.63 2.89 -4.00
N ALA A 201 6.76 1.99 -4.47
CA ALA A 201 5.54 1.64 -3.74
C ALA A 201 5.90 1.04 -2.37
N GLY A 202 5.38 1.65 -1.31
CA GLY A 202 5.65 1.27 0.07
C GLY A 202 4.65 0.27 0.62
N GLY A 203 5.13 -0.70 1.39
CA GLY A 203 4.33 -1.66 2.13
C GLY A 203 4.81 -1.84 3.57
N LYS A 204 4.10 -2.67 4.33
CA LYS A 204 4.36 -2.91 5.75
C LYS A 204 4.33 -4.40 6.03
N ALA A 205 5.49 -4.98 6.32
CA ALA A 205 5.60 -6.34 6.80
C ALA A 205 5.35 -6.40 8.31
N THR A 206 4.77 -7.47 8.82
CA THR A 206 4.50 -7.67 10.24
C THR A 206 5.21 -8.92 10.75
N VAL A 207 5.83 -8.84 11.92
CA VAL A 207 6.42 -10.00 12.59
C VAL A 207 5.30 -10.91 13.08
N SER A 208 5.17 -12.08 12.48
CA SER A 208 4.16 -13.09 12.83
C SER A 208 4.67 -14.07 13.89
N GLU A 209 5.97 -14.33 13.94
CA GLU A 209 6.62 -15.19 14.94
C GLU A 209 8.00 -14.63 15.27
N VAL A 210 8.43 -14.74 16.52
CA VAL A 210 9.80 -14.40 16.89
C VAL A 210 10.28 -15.29 18.03
N GLN A 211 11.53 -15.72 17.92
CA GLN A 211 12.25 -16.45 18.94
C GLN A 211 13.65 -15.85 19.08
N ALA A 212 13.98 -15.36 20.27
CA ALA A 212 15.34 -14.93 20.54
C ALA A 212 16.27 -16.15 20.66
N ALA A 213 17.54 -15.92 20.33
CA ALA A 213 18.58 -16.91 20.54
C ALA A 213 18.70 -17.32 22.01
N GLY A 214 19.11 -18.55 22.26
CA GLY A 214 19.23 -19.11 23.61
C GLY A 214 20.48 -19.98 23.80
N ALA A 215 20.55 -20.60 24.98
CA ALA A 215 21.61 -21.55 25.32
C ALA A 215 21.54 -22.82 24.45
N LEU A 216 22.59 -23.64 24.48
CA LEU A 216 22.69 -24.92 23.77
C LEU A 216 22.51 -24.79 22.25
N GLY A 217 23.02 -23.71 21.66
CA GLY A 217 22.98 -23.46 20.23
C GLY A 217 21.60 -23.16 19.68
N ARG A 218 20.60 -22.82 20.52
CA ARG A 218 19.25 -22.50 20.04
C ARG A 218 19.28 -21.18 19.26
N SER A 219 19.30 -21.30 17.94
CA SER A 219 19.24 -20.19 16.99
C SER A 219 17.98 -19.36 17.17
N GLY A 220 18.11 -18.04 16.98
CA GLY A 220 16.96 -17.15 16.91
C GLY A 220 16.14 -17.35 15.63
N LYS A 221 14.89 -16.93 15.65
CA LYS A 221 13.96 -17.03 14.52
C LYS A 221 13.08 -15.78 14.41
N VAL A 222 12.79 -15.35 13.19
CA VAL A 222 11.77 -14.31 12.91
C VAL A 222 10.95 -14.76 11.72
N ALA A 223 9.63 -14.76 11.85
CA ALA A 223 8.67 -14.92 10.77
C ALA A 223 8.10 -13.56 10.36
N LEU A 224 8.11 -13.26 9.06
CA LEU A 224 7.49 -12.04 8.51
C LEU A 224 6.30 -12.39 7.61
N ASP A 225 5.23 -11.63 7.77
CA ASP A 225 4.09 -11.53 6.85
C ASP A 225 4.21 -10.20 6.08
N PHE A 226 4.28 -10.23 4.75
CA PHE A 226 4.50 -9.02 3.94
C PHE A 226 3.23 -8.19 3.71
N GLY A 227 2.05 -8.71 4.05
CA GLY A 227 0.79 -8.00 3.87
C GLY A 227 0.53 -7.63 2.40
N THR A 228 0.29 -6.34 2.15
CA THR A 228 -0.11 -5.84 0.82
C THR A 228 0.73 -4.67 0.36
N VAL A 229 0.89 -4.53 -0.96
CA VAL A 229 1.40 -3.34 -1.64
C VAL A 229 0.31 -2.75 -2.54
N PRO A 230 0.18 -1.41 -2.66
CA PRO A 230 -0.74 -0.83 -3.62
C PRO A 230 -0.26 -1.04 -5.07
N ALA A 231 -1.17 -1.47 -5.95
CA ALA A 231 -1.02 -1.38 -7.39
C ALA A 231 -1.10 0.08 -7.85
N PHE A 232 -0.89 0.33 -9.15
CA PHE A 232 -0.93 1.66 -9.76
C PHE A 232 -2.24 2.42 -9.49
N ASP A 233 -3.37 1.71 -9.49
CA ASP A 233 -4.70 2.25 -9.20
C ASP A 233 -5.04 2.34 -7.70
N GLY A 234 -4.11 1.90 -6.83
CA GLY A 234 -4.29 1.82 -5.38
C GLY A 234 -4.93 0.52 -4.88
N THR A 235 -5.25 -0.43 -5.77
CA THR A 235 -5.77 -1.74 -5.37
C THR A 235 -4.73 -2.48 -4.52
N PRO A 236 -5.09 -3.01 -3.34
CA PRO A 236 -4.14 -3.74 -2.50
C PRO A 236 -3.82 -5.12 -3.12
N VAL A 237 -2.54 -5.36 -3.38
CA VAL A 237 -2.01 -6.62 -3.90
C VAL A 237 -1.32 -7.37 -2.77
N GLY A 238 -1.83 -8.55 -2.44
CA GLY A 238 -1.24 -9.43 -1.42
C GLY A 238 0.13 -9.95 -1.85
N LEU A 239 1.11 -9.85 -0.95
CA LEU A 239 2.47 -10.32 -1.17
C LEU A 239 2.79 -11.48 -0.22
N GLY A 240 3.49 -12.47 -0.74
CA GLY A 240 3.93 -13.64 0.01
C GLY A 240 5.08 -14.34 -0.66
N LEU A 241 5.39 -15.55 -0.22
CA LEU A 241 6.36 -16.42 -0.87
C LEU A 241 5.69 -17.74 -1.23
N THR A 242 6.01 -18.29 -2.40
CA THR A 242 5.52 -19.59 -2.85
C THR A 242 6.66 -20.62 -2.81
N GLU A 243 6.32 -21.92 -2.78
CA GLU A 243 7.28 -23.02 -2.89
C GLU A 243 8.19 -22.92 -4.14
N ARG A 244 7.73 -22.25 -5.20
CA ARG A 244 8.55 -21.99 -6.39
C ARG A 244 9.70 -21.03 -6.11
N THR A 245 9.47 -20.02 -5.28
CA THR A 245 10.51 -19.08 -4.85
C THR A 245 11.54 -19.77 -3.95
N SER A 246 11.13 -20.82 -3.21
CA SER A 246 12.02 -21.59 -2.31
C SER A 246 12.78 -22.74 -3.00
N GLN A 247 12.21 -23.36 -4.04
CA GLN A 247 12.82 -24.47 -4.79
C GLN A 247 13.63 -24.01 -6.01
N SER A 248 13.28 -22.88 -6.61
CA SER A 248 14.14 -22.24 -7.59
C SER A 248 15.33 -21.70 -6.82
N GLY A 249 16.45 -22.41 -6.84
CA GLY A 249 17.75 -21.95 -6.31
C GLY A 249 18.29 -20.72 -7.03
N SER A 250 17.44 -19.71 -7.27
CA SER A 250 17.77 -18.47 -7.94
C SER A 250 18.67 -17.64 -7.06
N GLU A 251 19.77 -17.22 -7.67
CA GLU A 251 20.91 -16.53 -7.08
C GLU A 251 20.52 -15.29 -6.25
N GLU A 252 19.32 -14.72 -6.44
CA GLU A 252 18.78 -13.59 -5.64
C GLU A 252 18.28 -13.99 -4.25
N LEU A 253 17.57 -15.12 -4.10
CA LEU A 253 17.27 -15.65 -2.77
C LEU A 253 18.53 -16.23 -2.13
N ALA A 254 19.48 -16.71 -2.94
CA ALA A 254 20.81 -17.11 -2.50
C ALA A 254 21.68 -15.90 -2.07
N ALA A 255 21.48 -14.71 -2.64
CA ALA A 255 22.13 -13.48 -2.22
C ALA A 255 21.58 -12.99 -0.87
N ALA A 256 20.26 -13.09 -0.66
CA ALA A 256 19.64 -12.88 0.65
C ALA A 256 19.99 -14.01 1.65
N ALA A 257 20.12 -15.26 1.18
CA ALA A 257 20.55 -16.43 1.95
C ALA A 257 22.08 -16.55 2.09
N GLY A 258 22.84 -15.61 1.50
CA GLY A 258 24.24 -15.34 1.84
C GLY A 258 24.38 -14.87 3.28
N LEU A 259 23.27 -14.41 3.88
CA LEU A 259 23.02 -14.43 5.31
C LEU A 259 22.44 -15.81 5.64
N THR A 260 23.31 -16.72 6.07
CA THR A 260 22.98 -18.11 6.41
C THR A 260 21.80 -18.19 7.37
N GLY A 261 20.60 -18.41 6.84
CA GLY A 261 19.44 -18.67 7.67
C GLY A 261 18.12 -18.11 7.21
N VAL A 262 17.53 -18.66 6.15
CA VAL A 262 16.10 -18.49 5.85
C VAL A 262 15.48 -19.87 5.65
N LEU A 263 14.62 -20.29 6.55
CA LEU A 263 13.70 -21.41 6.42
C LEU A 263 12.32 -20.87 5.99
N LEU A 264 11.58 -21.60 5.18
CA LEU A 264 10.23 -21.24 4.77
C LEU A 264 9.29 -22.36 5.21
N VAL A 265 8.19 -22.03 5.88
CA VAL A 265 7.24 -23.03 6.40
C VAL A 265 5.90 -22.87 5.69
N GLY A 266 5.53 -23.87 4.88
CA GLY A 266 4.21 -24.26 4.37
C GLY A 266 3.07 -23.22 4.22
N SER A 267 2.52 -23.18 2.98
CA SER A 267 1.21 -22.71 2.48
C SER A 267 0.57 -21.39 2.96
N ALA A 268 1.16 -20.67 3.91
CA ALA A 268 0.77 -19.30 4.24
C ALA A 268 2.03 -18.45 4.50
N ALA A 269 2.54 -17.87 3.41
CA ALA A 269 3.39 -16.68 3.27
C ALA A 269 4.27 -16.20 4.46
N THR A 270 4.97 -17.09 5.19
CA THR A 270 5.82 -16.69 6.32
C THR A 270 7.31 -16.95 6.08
N VAL A 271 8.13 -15.90 6.18
CA VAL A 271 9.60 -15.98 6.04
C VAL A 271 10.26 -16.23 7.37
N VAL A 272 10.79 -17.43 7.62
CA VAL A 272 11.50 -17.75 8.86
C VAL A 272 12.99 -17.53 8.66
N LEU A 273 13.59 -16.54 9.29
CA LEU A 273 15.06 -16.41 9.29
C LEU A 273 15.65 -17.26 10.44
N ALA A 274 16.71 -18.06 10.28
CA ALA A 274 17.29 -18.92 11.31
C ALA A 274 18.80 -19.21 11.09
N PRO A 275 19.75 -18.81 11.97
CA PRO A 275 21.17 -19.03 11.75
C PRO A 275 21.59 -20.50 11.67
N LEU A 276 22.45 -20.82 10.69
CA LEU A 276 23.11 -22.12 10.53
C LEU A 276 24.36 -22.22 11.41
N GLY A 277 24.59 -23.34 12.09
CA GLY A 277 25.79 -23.56 12.92
C GLY A 277 26.20 -25.03 13.03
N LEU A 278 27.50 -25.30 12.88
CA LEU A 278 28.17 -26.56 13.24
C LEU A 278 29.46 -26.26 14.04
N ALA A 279 29.63 -26.88 15.21
CA ALA A 279 30.77 -27.75 15.56
C ALA A 279 30.97 -27.94 17.08
N ALA A 280 31.06 -29.21 17.47
CA ALA A 280 31.59 -29.87 18.67
C ALA A 280 32.06 -29.05 19.91
N GLY A 281 31.48 -29.39 21.07
CA GLY A 281 32.20 -29.43 22.36
C GLY A 281 32.14 -28.22 23.29
N ALA A 282 31.71 -27.04 22.82
CA ALA A 282 31.45 -25.88 23.67
C ALA A 282 29.93 -25.69 23.88
N LEU A 283 29.52 -25.07 25.01
CA LEU A 283 28.15 -24.53 25.15
C LEU A 283 27.98 -23.39 24.13
N ILE A 284 27.67 -23.74 22.88
CA ILE A 284 27.49 -22.78 21.79
C ILE A 284 26.32 -21.87 22.19
N GLN A 285 26.53 -20.56 22.22
CA GLN A 285 25.41 -19.62 22.30
C GLN A 285 24.76 -19.57 20.90
N GLY A 286 23.44 -19.72 20.86
CA GLY A 286 22.72 -19.44 19.62
C GLY A 286 22.90 -17.99 19.20
N GLN A 287 22.83 -17.73 17.90
CA GLN A 287 22.89 -16.37 17.37
C GLN A 287 21.49 -15.86 17.05
N ASN A 288 21.28 -14.55 17.24
CA ASN A 288 20.06 -13.90 16.77
C ASN A 288 20.13 -13.73 15.25
N VAL A 289 18.98 -13.79 14.59
CA VAL A 289 18.86 -13.30 13.22
C VAL A 289 18.98 -11.79 13.24
N VAL A 290 19.78 -11.25 12.32
CA VAL A 290 19.79 -9.84 11.99
C VAL A 290 19.70 -9.69 10.47
N VAL A 291 18.65 -9.00 10.00
CA VAL A 291 18.48 -8.60 8.60
C VAL A 291 18.68 -7.09 8.54
N PRO A 292 19.76 -6.60 7.91
CA PRO A 292 20.00 -5.17 7.81
C PRO A 292 18.90 -4.43 7.04
N SER A 293 18.71 -3.15 7.37
CA SER A 293 17.99 -2.23 6.46
C SER A 293 18.73 -2.18 5.11
N GLY A 294 17.96 -2.08 4.03
CA GLY A 294 18.45 -2.12 2.67
C GLY A 294 18.50 -3.52 2.05
N THR A 295 18.15 -4.57 2.79
CA THR A 295 18.14 -5.93 2.24
C THR A 295 17.04 -6.08 1.18
N GLU A 296 17.43 -6.52 -0.02
CA GLU A 296 16.50 -6.82 -1.11
C GLU A 296 16.08 -8.30 -1.11
N MET A 297 14.82 -8.55 -1.45
CA MET A 297 14.25 -9.89 -1.57
C MET A 297 13.15 -9.92 -2.61
N VAL A 298 12.97 -11.08 -3.24
CA VAL A 298 11.90 -11.29 -4.20
C VAL A 298 10.73 -11.98 -3.51
N VAL A 299 9.58 -11.31 -3.53
CA VAL A 299 8.30 -11.85 -3.07
C VAL A 299 7.38 -12.07 -4.27
N GLU A 300 6.29 -12.79 -4.07
CA GLU A 300 5.31 -13.12 -5.10
C GLU A 300 3.93 -12.64 -4.71
N VAL A 301 3.12 -12.32 -5.72
CA VAL A 301 1.71 -12.04 -5.54
C VAL A 301 0.97 -13.31 -5.13
N THR A 302 0.22 -13.28 -4.03
CA THR A 302 -0.43 -14.48 -3.46
C THR A 302 -1.61 -14.95 -4.28
N ASP A 303 -2.44 -14.02 -4.73
CA ASP A 303 -3.72 -14.28 -5.39
C ASP A 303 -3.85 -13.44 -6.64
N ALA A 304 -4.60 -13.94 -7.63
CA ALA A 304 -4.79 -13.18 -8.86
C ALA A 304 -5.71 -11.96 -8.61
N VAL A 305 -5.20 -10.75 -8.80
CA VAL A 305 -5.93 -9.50 -8.51
C VAL A 305 -6.18 -8.71 -9.81
N PRO A 306 -7.43 -8.34 -10.12
CA PRO A 306 -7.71 -7.39 -11.19
C PRO A 306 -7.32 -5.97 -10.78
N VAL A 307 -6.61 -5.26 -11.66
CA VAL A 307 -6.12 -3.89 -11.42
C VAL A 307 -6.25 -3.06 -12.70
N ALA A 308 -6.36 -1.74 -12.56
CA ALA A 308 -6.11 -0.81 -13.64
C ALA A 308 -4.61 -0.48 -13.69
N ALA A 309 -3.95 -0.90 -14.76
CA ALA A 309 -2.54 -0.65 -15.03
C ALA A 309 -2.38 0.68 -15.80
N LEU A 310 -1.25 1.36 -15.59
CA LEU A 310 -0.84 2.43 -16.49
C LEU A 310 -0.43 1.81 -17.81
N GLN A 311 -1.12 2.16 -18.88
CA GLN A 311 -0.82 1.65 -20.20
C GLN A 311 0.57 2.15 -20.64
N GLY A 312 1.38 1.23 -21.15
CA GLY A 312 2.71 1.57 -21.68
C GLY A 312 2.62 2.67 -22.75
N LEU A 313 3.63 3.54 -22.77
CA LEU A 313 3.81 4.57 -23.82
C LEU A 313 4.24 3.94 -25.14
#